data_AF-A0A136HP67-F1
#
_entry.id   AF-A0A136HP67-F1
#
_cell.length_a   1.000
_cell.length_b   1.000
_cell.length_c   1.000
_cell.angle_alpha   90.00
_cell.angle_beta   90.00
_cell.angle_gamma   90.00
#
_symmetry.space_group_name_H-M   'P 1'
#
loop_
_entity.id
_entity.type
_entity.pdbx_description
1 polymer ?
#
loop_
_entity_poly.entity_id
_entity_poly.type
_entity_poly.pdbx_seq_one_letter_code
_entity_poly.pdbx_strand_id
1 'polypeptide(L)'
;MRVNQLIRSLIVSAIAAVLVPVLLGSVAGIEVELSNIAALAVVFVVTFAASFFAALGNNTQSGASAFNGAEEEYIDENDDREQGTVKWFNVSKGFGFITRGEDDDVFVHFRNIRGRGHRSLAEGQKVRFHVRESDKGLQAEDVSVVRD
;
A
#
# COMPACT_ATOMS: atom_id res chain seq x y z
N MET A 1 -15.79 -2.34 6.31
CA MET A 1 -14.43 -2.02 6.80
C MET A 1 -14.40 -1.13 8.05
N ARG A 2 -15.35 -0.20 8.27
CA ARG A 2 -15.36 0.69 9.46
C ARG A 2 -15.82 0.03 10.77
N VAL A 3 -16.72 -0.96 10.72
CA VAL A 3 -17.31 -1.61 11.92
C VAL A 3 -16.29 -2.44 12.70
N ASN A 4 -15.39 -3.16 12.01
CA ASN A 4 -14.34 -3.95 12.67
C ASN A 4 -13.29 -3.07 13.36
N GLN A 5 -13.15 -1.80 12.96
CA GLN A 5 -12.23 -0.84 13.58
C GLN A 5 -12.79 -0.31 14.91
N LEU A 6 -14.11 -0.05 14.96
CA LEU A 6 -14.79 0.39 16.18
C LEU A 6 -14.78 -0.69 17.26
N ILE A 7 -15.07 -1.95 16.90
CA ILE A 7 -15.07 -3.08 17.84
C ILE A 7 -13.67 -3.30 18.42
N ARG A 8 -12.61 -3.21 17.59
CA ARG A 8 -11.23 -3.32 18.06
C ARG A 8 -10.84 -2.20 19.01
N SER A 9 -11.26 -0.96 18.74
CA SER A 9 -10.97 0.18 19.63
C SER A 9 -11.67 0.08 20.99
N LEU A 10 -12.91 -0.43 21.02
CA LEU A 10 -13.66 -0.65 22.25
C LEU A 10 -12.96 -1.67 23.17
N ILE A 11 -12.53 -2.80 22.60
CA ILE A 11 -11.87 -3.87 23.34
C ILE A 11 -10.53 -3.41 23.90
N VAL A 12 -9.72 -2.70 23.10
CA VAL A 12 -8.43 -2.15 23.55
C VAL A 12 -8.61 -1.15 24.70
N SER A 13 -9.65 -0.32 24.66
CA SER A 13 -9.92 0.66 25.73
C SER A 13 -10.31 0.04 27.07
N ALA A 14 -11.14 -1.02 27.05
CA ALA A 14 -11.57 -1.71 28.26
C ALA A 14 -10.40 -2.40 28.97
N ILE A 15 -9.47 -2.97 28.19
CA ILE A 15 -8.27 -3.62 28.74
C ILE A 15 -7.30 -2.57 29.29
N ALA A 16 -7.09 -1.46 28.57
CA ALA A 16 -6.20 -0.39 29.00
C ALA A 16 -6.65 0.25 30.34
N ALA A 17 -7.96 0.44 30.53
CA ALA A 17 -8.50 1.05 31.75
C ALA A 17 -8.19 0.27 33.04
N VAL A 18 -8.01 -1.05 32.94
CA VAL A 18 -7.68 -1.91 34.09
C VAL A 18 -6.16 -2.11 34.21
N LEU A 19 -5.47 -2.26 33.08
CA LEU A 19 -4.05 -2.61 33.06
C LEU A 19 -3.14 -1.42 33.40
N VAL A 20 -3.48 -0.22 32.96
CA VAL A 20 -2.64 0.98 33.11
C VAL A 20 -2.46 1.38 34.58
N PRO A 21 -3.51 1.42 35.44
CA PRO A 21 -3.34 1.70 36.86
C PRO A 21 -2.45 0.68 37.58
N VAL A 22 -2.53 -0.60 37.21
CA VAL A 22 -1.72 -1.68 37.80
C VAL A 22 -0.23 -1.51 37.44
N LEU A 23 0.06 -1.15 36.19
CA LEU A 23 1.42 -0.87 35.71
C LEU A 23 2.00 0.43 36.29
N LEU A 24 1.20 1.47 36.47
CA LEU A 24 1.64 2.70 37.12
C LEU A 24 2.02 2.46 38.59
N GLY A 25 1.27 1.62 39.30
CA GLY A 25 1.60 1.23 40.66
C GLY A 25 2.96 0.53 40.76
N SER A 26 3.28 -0.35 39.82
CA SER A 26 4.54 -1.11 39.84
C SER A 26 5.77 -0.33 39.37
N VAL A 27 5.62 0.61 38.44
CA VAL A 27 6.75 1.39 37.88
C VAL A 27 6.98 2.70 38.63
N ALA A 28 5.91 3.39 39.02
CA ALA A 28 5.97 4.75 39.57
C ALA A 28 5.61 4.82 41.07
N GLY A 29 5.15 3.73 41.69
CA GLY A 29 4.74 3.72 43.10
C GLY A 29 3.49 4.55 43.40
N ILE A 30 2.69 4.88 42.37
CA ILE A 30 1.45 5.65 42.50
C ILE A 30 0.30 4.66 42.63
N GLU A 31 -0.24 4.52 43.84
CA GLU A 31 -1.41 3.66 44.11
C GLU A 31 -2.71 4.41 43.80
N VAL A 32 -3.44 3.96 42.78
CA VAL A 32 -4.76 4.52 42.41
C VAL A 32 -5.85 3.69 43.09
N GLU A 33 -6.54 4.27 44.07
CA GLU A 33 -7.67 3.63 44.74
C GLU A 33 -8.91 3.54 43.83
N LEU A 34 -9.34 2.33 43.50
CA LEU A 34 -10.49 2.04 42.64
C LEU A 34 -11.85 2.47 43.22
N SER A 35 -11.92 2.73 44.53
CA SER A 35 -13.12 3.21 45.22
C SER A 35 -13.37 4.71 45.00
N ASN A 36 -12.33 5.47 44.63
CA ASN A 36 -12.42 6.91 44.45
C ASN A 36 -12.75 7.26 43.00
N ILE A 37 -14.04 7.47 42.74
CA ILE A 37 -14.57 7.82 41.41
C ILE A 37 -13.90 9.07 40.83
N ALA A 38 -13.51 10.04 41.67
CA ALA A 38 -12.83 11.26 41.22
C ALA A 38 -11.39 10.98 40.75
N ALA A 39 -10.65 10.11 41.44
CA ALA A 39 -9.32 9.69 41.02
C ALA A 39 -9.37 8.91 39.69
N LEU A 40 -10.37 8.05 39.53
CA LEU A 40 -10.60 7.32 38.28
C LEU A 40 -11.00 8.25 37.12
N ALA A 41 -11.81 9.28 37.37
CA ALA A 41 -12.18 10.27 36.36
C ALA A 41 -10.95 11.07 35.88
N VAL A 42 -10.05 11.45 36.79
CA VAL A 42 -8.81 12.16 36.43
C VAL A 42 -7.87 11.28 35.60
N VAL A 43 -7.66 10.02 36.00
CA VAL A 43 -6.85 9.07 35.23
C VAL A 43 -7.46 8.81 33.86
N PHE A 44 -8.78 8.66 33.77
CA PHE A 44 -9.49 8.49 32.50
C PHE A 44 -9.32 9.72 31.61
N VAL A 45 -9.49 10.94 32.13
CA VAL A 45 -9.30 12.18 31.36
C VAL A 45 -7.85 12.35 30.90
N VAL A 46 -6.86 12.05 31.74
CA VAL A 46 -5.44 12.16 31.38
C VAL A 46 -5.04 11.11 30.34
N THR A 47 -5.49 9.87 30.49
CA THR A 47 -5.20 8.79 29.52
C THR A 47 -5.98 8.97 28.22
N PHE A 48 -7.23 9.41 28.29
CA PHE A 48 -8.04 9.74 27.11
C PHE A 48 -7.45 10.96 26.40
N ALA A 49 -7.09 12.03 27.10
CA ALA A 49 -6.46 13.21 26.50
C ALA A 49 -5.10 12.86 25.90
N ALA A 50 -4.25 12.08 26.57
CA ALA A 50 -2.97 11.65 26.02
C ALA A 50 -3.14 10.76 24.78
N SER A 51 -4.10 9.83 24.80
CA SER A 51 -4.38 8.95 23.66
C SER A 51 -5.09 9.68 22.51
N PHE A 52 -5.91 10.68 22.83
CA PHE A 52 -6.61 11.51 21.86
C PHE A 52 -5.69 12.56 21.24
N PHE A 53 -4.76 13.15 22.01
CA PHE A 53 -3.70 14.01 21.48
C PHE A 53 -2.66 13.21 20.69
N ALA A 54 -2.33 11.98 21.09
CA ALA A 54 -1.50 11.10 20.26
C ALA A 54 -2.19 10.74 18.93
N ALA A 55 -3.53 10.63 18.91
CA ALA A 55 -4.32 10.42 17.70
C ALA A 55 -4.52 11.70 16.87
N LEU A 56 -4.36 12.90 17.45
CA LEU A 56 -4.43 14.18 16.74
C LEU A 56 -3.04 14.72 16.33
N GLY A 57 -1.97 14.20 16.92
CA GLY A 57 -0.64 14.83 16.88
C GLY A 57 0.56 13.93 16.57
N ASN A 58 0.40 12.61 16.42
CA ASN A 58 1.52 11.75 15.98
C ASN A 58 1.27 11.18 14.58
N ASN A 59 1.45 12.05 13.59
CA ASN A 59 1.85 11.61 12.26
C ASN A 59 3.02 12.45 11.75
N THR A 60 4.02 12.66 12.59
CA THR A 60 5.36 13.07 12.13
C THR A 60 6.20 11.83 11.98
N GLN A 61 6.03 11.23 10.81
CA GLN A 61 6.95 10.30 10.18
C GLN A 61 8.32 10.99 10.09
N SER A 62 9.11 10.91 11.18
CA SER A 62 10.52 11.31 11.15
C SER A 62 11.28 10.17 10.52
N GLY A 63 11.33 10.22 9.20
CA GLY A 63 12.02 9.29 8.31
C GLY A 63 12.18 9.93 6.94
N ALA A 64 13.09 10.91 6.86
CA ALA A 64 13.84 11.34 5.70
C ALA A 64 13.09 11.57 4.36
N SER A 65 12.85 12.85 4.07
CA SER A 65 13.23 13.57 2.84
C SER A 65 12.12 14.55 2.45
N ALA A 66 12.43 15.83 2.56
CA ALA A 66 11.64 16.90 1.97
C ALA A 66 11.69 16.74 0.45
N PHE A 67 10.67 16.11 -0.12
CA PHE A 67 10.41 16.18 -1.56
C PHE A 67 9.42 17.31 -1.79
N ASN A 68 9.97 18.50 -2.00
CA ASN A 68 9.28 19.65 -2.58
C ASN A 68 9.31 19.48 -4.09
N GLY A 69 8.16 19.56 -4.74
CA GLY A 69 8.07 19.61 -6.19
C GLY A 69 6.67 19.24 -6.62
N ALA A 70 6.13 20.02 -7.55
CA ALA A 70 4.98 19.62 -8.34
C ALA A 70 5.13 18.16 -8.79
N GLU A 71 4.02 17.46 -8.98
CA GLU A 71 4.00 16.26 -9.82
C GLU A 71 4.36 16.67 -11.26
N GLU A 72 5.62 17.03 -11.47
CA GLU A 72 6.26 16.86 -12.75
C GLU A 72 6.31 15.35 -12.94
N GLU A 73 5.61 14.88 -13.97
CA GLU A 73 5.89 13.62 -14.61
C GLU A 73 7.42 13.55 -14.78
N TYR A 74 8.09 12.78 -13.91
CA TYR A 74 9.47 12.41 -14.13
C TYR A 74 9.45 11.56 -15.39
N ILE A 75 9.65 12.22 -16.53
CA ILE A 75 10.10 11.58 -17.75
C ILE A 75 11.47 11.05 -17.36
N ASP A 76 11.51 9.79 -16.95
CA ASP A 76 12.75 9.04 -16.92
C ASP A 76 13.25 9.06 -18.36
N GLU A 77 14.21 9.94 -18.65
CA GLU A 77 14.87 10.02 -19.96
C GLU A 77 15.51 8.67 -20.34
N ASN A 78 15.66 7.75 -19.36
CA ASN A 78 16.06 6.36 -19.54
C ASN A 78 14.91 5.39 -19.23
N ASP A 79 13.67 5.73 -19.58
CA ASP A 79 12.60 4.72 -19.66
C ASP A 79 12.91 3.76 -20.81
N ASP A 80 13.80 2.80 -20.56
CA ASP A 80 14.23 1.73 -21.48
C ASP A 80 13.09 0.77 -21.86
N ARG A 81 11.83 1.14 -21.58
CA ARG A 81 10.66 0.36 -21.98
C ARG A 81 10.30 0.67 -23.43
N GLU A 82 10.36 -0.38 -24.22
CA GLU A 82 9.88 -0.40 -25.60
C GLU A 82 8.36 -0.25 -25.65
N GLN A 83 7.86 0.25 -26.77
CA GLN A 83 6.43 0.30 -27.08
C GLN A 83 6.09 -0.74 -28.15
N GLY A 84 4.88 -1.26 -28.08
CA GLY A 84 4.38 -2.21 -29.05
C GLY A 84 2.86 -2.33 -29.00
N THR A 85 2.35 -3.20 -29.87
CA THR A 85 0.91 -3.43 -30.03
C THR A 85 0.61 -4.87 -29.68
N VAL A 86 -0.44 -5.08 -28.89
CA VAL A 86 -0.88 -6.43 -28.52
C VAL A 86 -1.42 -7.14 -29.76
N LYS A 87 -0.73 -8.17 -30.21
CA LYS A 87 -1.12 -8.99 -31.36
C LYS A 87 -2.31 -9.88 -31.02
N TRP A 88 -2.28 -10.50 -29.85
CA TRP A 88 -3.41 -11.22 -29.26
C TRP A 88 -3.12 -11.52 -27.78
N PHE A 89 -4.18 -11.69 -27.00
CA PHE A 89 -4.07 -12.12 -25.60
C PHE A 89 -5.22 -13.06 -25.23
N ASN A 90 -4.89 -14.23 -24.70
CA ASN A 90 -5.89 -15.17 -24.22
C ASN A 90 -6.14 -14.94 -22.73
N VAL A 91 -7.27 -14.31 -22.40
CA VAL A 91 -7.64 -13.98 -21.00
C VAL A 91 -7.78 -15.23 -20.13
N SER A 92 -8.33 -16.32 -20.68
CA SER A 92 -8.54 -17.57 -19.94
C SER A 92 -7.23 -18.28 -19.60
N LYS A 93 -6.25 -18.23 -20.50
CA LYS A 93 -4.92 -18.84 -20.28
C LYS A 93 -3.91 -17.88 -19.63
N GLY A 94 -4.17 -16.57 -19.66
CA GLY A 94 -3.33 -15.54 -19.04
C GLY A 94 -2.04 -15.24 -19.79
N PHE A 95 -1.98 -15.44 -21.11
CA PHE A 95 -0.81 -15.12 -21.93
C PHE A 95 -1.17 -14.63 -23.32
N GLY A 96 -0.22 -13.96 -23.97
CA GLY A 96 -0.36 -13.41 -25.31
C GLY A 96 0.98 -13.02 -25.92
N PHE A 97 0.91 -12.26 -27.01
CA PHE A 97 2.08 -11.71 -27.69
C PHE A 97 1.87 -10.24 -28.03
N ILE A 98 2.97 -9.49 -27.98
CA ILE A 98 3.06 -8.08 -28.34
C ILE A 98 4.00 -8.00 -29.54
N THR A 99 3.59 -7.28 -30.58
CA THR A 99 4.43 -7.01 -31.74
C THR A 99 5.09 -5.63 -31.62
N ARG A 100 6.36 -5.54 -32.01
CA ARG A 100 7.15 -4.30 -32.03
C ARG A 100 7.17 -3.62 -33.41
N GLY A 101 6.51 -4.19 -34.41
CA GLY A 101 6.66 -3.80 -35.81
C GLY A 101 6.45 -5.01 -36.72
N GLU A 102 7.34 -5.22 -37.69
CA GLU A 102 7.17 -6.28 -38.68
C GLU A 102 7.80 -7.63 -38.29
N ASP A 103 8.83 -7.65 -37.43
CA ASP A 103 9.70 -8.84 -37.38
C ASP A 103 9.70 -9.64 -36.06
N ASP A 104 9.52 -9.02 -34.88
CA ASP A 104 9.64 -9.74 -33.60
C ASP A 104 8.38 -9.70 -32.72
N ASP A 105 7.86 -10.89 -32.42
CA ASP A 105 6.80 -11.10 -31.42
C ASP A 105 7.43 -11.33 -30.03
N VAL A 106 6.96 -10.57 -29.04
CA VAL A 106 7.41 -10.65 -27.64
C VAL A 106 6.33 -11.32 -26.80
N PHE A 107 6.70 -12.38 -26.08
CA PHE A 107 5.79 -13.14 -25.22
C PHE A 107 5.38 -12.32 -23.99
N VAL A 108 4.09 -12.30 -23.63
CA VAL A 108 3.60 -11.63 -22.41
C VAL A 108 2.75 -12.58 -21.56
N HIS A 109 3.00 -12.57 -20.24
CA HIS A 109 2.22 -13.31 -19.26
C HIS A 109 1.50 -12.35 -18.30
N PHE A 110 0.30 -12.72 -17.81
CA PHE A 110 -0.54 -11.85 -16.98
C PHE A 110 0.15 -11.33 -15.71
N ARG A 111 1.13 -12.09 -15.19
CA ARG A 111 1.92 -11.70 -14.00
C ARG A 111 2.81 -10.48 -14.26
N ASN A 112 3.20 -10.28 -15.51
CA ASN A 112 4.11 -9.21 -15.92
C ASN A 112 3.36 -7.93 -16.26
N ILE A 113 2.02 -7.97 -16.34
CA ILE A 113 1.20 -6.78 -16.59
C ILE A 113 1.05 -6.00 -15.27
N ARG A 114 1.30 -4.69 -15.27
CA ARG A 114 1.05 -3.81 -14.11
C ARG A 114 -0.45 -3.69 -13.81
N GLY A 115 -0.82 -3.68 -12.54
CA GLY A 115 -2.20 -3.55 -12.08
C GLY A 115 -2.57 -4.43 -10.89
N ARG A 116 -3.81 -4.33 -10.43
CA ARG A 116 -4.39 -5.17 -9.37
C ARG A 116 -5.57 -5.97 -9.94
N GLY A 117 -5.77 -7.20 -9.47
CA GLY A 117 -6.89 -8.05 -9.91
C GLY A 117 -6.62 -8.81 -11.21
N HIS A 118 -7.69 -9.06 -11.98
CA HIS A 118 -7.59 -9.71 -13.30
C HIS A 118 -6.90 -8.78 -14.29
N ARG A 119 -5.75 -9.22 -14.82
CA ARG A 119 -4.94 -8.46 -15.78
C ARG A 119 -5.11 -9.06 -17.17
N SER A 120 -5.59 -8.25 -18.10
CA SER A 120 -5.81 -8.64 -19.49
C SER A 120 -5.39 -7.52 -20.41
N LEU A 121 -5.06 -7.87 -21.65
CA LEU A 121 -4.78 -6.95 -22.73
C LEU A 121 -5.82 -7.16 -23.84
N ALA A 122 -6.23 -6.07 -24.48
CA ALA A 122 -7.07 -6.13 -25.67
C ALA A 122 -6.18 -6.26 -26.92
N GLU A 123 -6.67 -6.96 -27.93
CA GLU A 123 -6.01 -6.98 -29.25
C GLU A 123 -5.95 -5.57 -29.85
N GLY A 124 -4.83 -5.23 -30.48
CA GLY A 124 -4.57 -3.90 -31.01
C GLY A 124 -4.22 -2.84 -29.96
N GLN A 125 -4.18 -3.19 -28.67
CA GLN A 125 -3.89 -2.23 -27.60
C GLN A 125 -2.41 -1.85 -27.60
N LYS A 126 -2.12 -0.54 -27.49
CA LYS A 126 -0.76 -0.04 -27.28
C LYS A 126 -0.30 -0.29 -25.85
N VAL A 127 0.92 -0.79 -25.73
CA VAL A 127 1.54 -1.13 -24.45
C VAL A 127 3.00 -0.71 -24.42
N ARG A 128 3.50 -0.48 -23.22
CA ARG A 128 4.91 -0.17 -22.92
C ARG A 128 5.47 -1.22 -21.96
N PHE A 129 6.64 -1.77 -22.26
CA PHE A 129 7.22 -2.93 -21.56
C PHE A 129 8.74 -3.00 -21.71
N HIS A 130 9.42 -3.70 -20.81
CA HIS A 130 10.83 -4.07 -21.00
C HIS A 130 10.92 -5.42 -21.71
N VAL A 131 11.92 -5.58 -22.58
CA VAL A 131 12.22 -6.86 -23.22
C VAL A 131 13.33 -7.57 -22.43
N ARG A 132 13.10 -8.83 -22.09
CA ARG A 132 14.11 -9.72 -21.52
C ARG A 132 14.24 -10.97 -22.37
N GLU A 133 15.46 -11.44 -22.56
CA GLU A 133 15.73 -12.75 -23.17
C GLU A 133 15.45 -13.89 -22.16
N SER A 134 14.76 -14.93 -22.60
CA SER A 134 14.46 -16.11 -21.80
C SER A 134 14.71 -17.39 -22.60
N ASP A 135 14.67 -18.54 -21.93
CA ASP A 135 14.80 -19.87 -22.57
C ASP A 135 13.78 -20.11 -23.71
N LYS A 136 12.68 -19.34 -23.75
CA LYS A 136 11.61 -19.45 -24.75
C LYS A 136 11.59 -18.30 -25.76
N GLY A 137 12.64 -17.47 -25.79
CA GLY A 137 12.73 -16.27 -26.61
C GLY A 137 12.40 -14.99 -25.82
N LEU A 138 12.05 -13.94 -26.55
CA LEU A 138 11.80 -12.61 -26.00
C LEU A 138 10.55 -12.58 -25.13
N GLN A 139 10.67 -12.05 -23.91
CA GLN A 139 9.58 -11.90 -22.96
C GLN A 139 9.42 -10.43 -22.54
N ALA A 140 8.17 -9.98 -22.48
CA ALA A 140 7.79 -8.68 -21.98
C ALA A 140 7.66 -8.71 -20.46
N GLU A 141 8.34 -7.77 -19.81
CA GLU A 141 8.25 -7.51 -18.39
C GLU A 141 7.69 -6.13 -18.12
N ASP A 142 7.06 -6.00 -16.96
CA ASP A 142 6.60 -4.72 -16.44
C ASP A 142 5.66 -3.94 -17.38
N VAL A 143 4.73 -4.68 -17.99
CA VAL A 143 3.87 -4.24 -19.08
C VAL A 143 2.80 -3.28 -18.57
N SER A 144 2.68 -2.12 -19.19
CA SER A 144 1.63 -1.14 -18.90
C SER A 144 0.91 -0.72 -20.17
N VAL A 145 -0.39 -0.44 -20.06
CA VAL A 145 -1.17 0.11 -21.16
C VAL A 145 -0.78 1.58 -21.36
N VAL A 146 -0.48 1.96 -22.59
CA VAL A 146 -0.33 3.37 -22.97
C VAL A 146 -1.74 3.93 -23.14
N ARG A 147 -2.08 4.95 -22.34
CA ARG A 147 -3.31 5.72 -22.50
C ARG A 147 -2.98 6.91 -23.38
N ASP A 148 -3.56 6.95 -24.58
CA ASP A 148 -3.61 8.15 -25.43
C ASP A 148 -4.66 9.13 -24.89
#